data_AF-R4PK13-F1
#
_entry.id   AF-R4PK13-F1
#
_cell.length_a   1.000
_cell.length_b   1.000
_cell.length_c   1.000
_cell.angle_alpha   90.00
_cell.angle_beta   90.00
_cell.angle_gamma   90.00
#
_symmetry.space_group_name_H-M   'P 1'
#
loop_
_entity.id
_entity.type
_entity.pdbx_description
1 polymer ?
#
loop_
_entity_poly.entity_id
_entity_poly.type
_entity_poly.pdbx_seq_one_letter_code
_entity_poly.pdbx_strand_id
1 'polypeptide(L)'
;MYKKTTVCRARQQYTKDMKTYFRSVFPSVFFGNPAYWRGFTLAGVYLFLAIMQLFTYEQFADITAAYGLAGGKITATVLAFSIPLLEVLSLPFLLSMKLAYRWWAVSRVATLATAIVWLFLALILNIQGNYTAESGLFGGTLLLPVGTWMVLFTGLLVCAVVIVIRELPHRSTSSRGSREQ
;
A
#
# COMPACT_ATOMS: atom_id res chain seq x y z
N MET A 1 -22.87 15.53 -43.69
CA MET A 1 -23.40 15.38 -42.30
C MET A 1 -23.27 13.94 -41.75
N TYR A 2 -22.39 13.07 -42.30
CA TYR A 2 -22.33 11.64 -41.95
C TYR A 2 -21.13 11.22 -41.07
N LYS A 3 -20.16 12.13 -40.86
CA LYS A 3 -18.92 11.84 -40.12
C LYS A 3 -19.03 12.02 -38.59
N LYS A 4 -20.01 12.81 -38.12
CA LYS A 4 -20.15 13.14 -36.68
C LYS A 4 -20.75 11.99 -35.87
N THR A 5 -21.60 11.18 -36.48
CA THR A 5 -22.30 10.05 -35.85
C THR A 5 -21.39 8.85 -35.61
N THR A 6 -20.45 8.56 -36.50
CA THR A 6 -19.47 7.48 -36.34
C THR A 6 -18.45 7.75 -35.23
N VAL A 7 -17.98 9.00 -35.10
CA VAL A 7 -17.04 9.41 -34.03
C VAL A 7 -17.70 9.34 -32.65
N CYS A 8 -18.97 9.75 -32.51
CA CYS A 8 -19.69 9.62 -31.23
C CYS A 8 -19.89 8.16 -30.81
N ARG A 9 -20.15 7.25 -31.77
CA ARG A 9 -20.36 5.82 -31.50
C ARG A 9 -19.06 5.14 -31.06
N ALA A 10 -17.94 5.45 -31.71
CA ALA A 10 -16.62 4.95 -31.32
C ALA A 10 -16.22 5.41 -29.90
N ARG A 11 -16.52 6.67 -29.54
CA ARG A 11 -16.27 7.20 -28.19
C ARG A 11 -17.10 6.47 -27.12
N GLN A 12 -18.38 6.23 -27.37
CA GLN A 12 -19.23 5.49 -26.42
C GLN A 12 -18.82 4.03 -26.25
N GLN A 13 -18.35 3.39 -27.32
CA GLN A 13 -17.84 2.02 -27.27
C GLN A 13 -16.57 1.96 -26.40
N TYR A 14 -15.62 2.87 -26.63
CA TYR A 14 -14.41 2.97 -25.83
C TYR A 14 -14.71 3.18 -24.33
N THR A 15 -15.66 4.05 -23.98
CA THR A 15 -16.04 4.25 -22.57
C THR A 15 -16.68 3.01 -21.94
N LYS A 16 -17.47 2.23 -22.72
CA LYS A 16 -18.07 0.98 -22.24
C LYS A 16 -17.03 -0.12 -22.06
N ASP A 17 -16.11 -0.26 -23.01
CA ASP A 17 -15.03 -1.25 -22.93
C ASP A 17 -14.08 -0.90 -21.77
N MET A 18 -13.68 0.37 -21.65
CA MET A 18 -12.84 0.85 -20.56
C MET A 18 -13.50 0.65 -19.18
N LYS A 19 -14.82 0.87 -19.07
CA LYS A 19 -15.58 0.56 -17.85
C LYS A 19 -15.64 -0.95 -17.58
N THR A 20 -15.66 -1.78 -18.61
CA THR A 20 -15.68 -3.24 -18.50
C THR A 20 -14.31 -3.80 -18.08
N TYR A 21 -13.21 -3.27 -18.63
CA TYR A 21 -11.84 -3.58 -18.20
C TYR A 21 -11.56 -3.12 -16.78
N PHE A 22 -11.95 -1.89 -16.43
CA PHE A 22 -11.80 -1.40 -15.07
C PHE A 22 -12.56 -2.29 -14.07
N ARG A 23 -13.77 -2.74 -14.45
CA ARG A 23 -14.60 -3.65 -13.66
C ARG A 23 -14.18 -5.13 -13.74
N SER A 24 -13.23 -5.49 -14.59
CA SER A 24 -12.66 -6.84 -14.63
C SER A 24 -11.41 -6.96 -13.76
N VAL A 25 -10.65 -5.87 -13.63
CA VAL A 25 -9.54 -5.74 -12.67
C VAL A 25 -10.06 -5.69 -11.24
N PHE A 26 -11.15 -4.94 -11.00
CA PHE A 26 -11.82 -4.85 -9.69
C PHE A 26 -13.01 -5.80 -9.60
N PRO A 27 -13.02 -6.78 -8.68
CA PRO A 27 -14.17 -7.67 -8.54
C PRO A 27 -15.44 -6.88 -8.22
N SER A 28 -16.58 -7.28 -8.80
CA SER A 28 -17.88 -6.59 -8.62
C SER A 28 -18.37 -6.50 -7.17
N VAL A 29 -17.77 -7.27 -6.26
CA VAL A 29 -18.00 -7.26 -4.81
C VAL A 29 -17.41 -6.02 -4.11
N PHE A 30 -16.48 -5.31 -4.78
CA PHE A 30 -15.76 -4.15 -4.24
C PHE A 30 -16.66 -2.95 -3.92
N PHE A 31 -17.75 -2.79 -4.66
CA PHE A 31 -18.65 -1.62 -4.54
C PHE A 31 -19.83 -1.86 -3.59
N GLY A 32 -19.97 -3.06 -3.01
CA GLY A 32 -21.16 -3.44 -2.24
C GLY A 32 -20.95 -3.56 -0.72
N ASN A 33 -19.71 -3.64 -0.23
CA ASN A 33 -19.42 -3.94 1.17
C ASN A 33 -18.49 -2.88 1.79
N PRO A 34 -18.84 -2.26 2.94
CA PRO A 34 -18.00 -1.24 3.60
C PRO A 34 -16.58 -1.69 3.93
N ALA A 35 -16.34 -3.00 4.09
CA ALA A 35 -15.00 -3.55 4.32
C ALA A 35 -14.03 -3.30 3.14
N TYR A 36 -14.52 -3.35 1.89
CA TYR A 36 -13.70 -3.08 0.71
C TYR A 36 -13.34 -1.60 0.59
N TRP A 37 -14.20 -0.69 1.04
CA TRP A 37 -13.92 0.73 1.08
C TRP A 37 -12.77 1.05 2.04
N ARG A 38 -12.74 0.39 3.21
CA ARG A 38 -11.63 0.52 4.18
C ARG A 38 -10.31 0.05 3.60
N GLY A 39 -10.32 -1.10 2.91
CA GLY A 39 -9.14 -1.61 2.18
C GLY A 39 -8.68 -0.63 1.09
N PHE A 40 -9.61 -0.04 0.34
CA PHE A 40 -9.30 0.97 -0.68
C PHE A 40 -8.69 2.24 -0.11
N THR A 41 -9.25 2.78 0.99
CA THR A 41 -8.69 3.95 1.67
C THR A 41 -7.27 3.66 2.14
N LEU A 42 -7.03 2.49 2.73
CA LEU A 42 -5.71 2.06 3.17
C LEU A 42 -4.73 1.89 2.00
N ALA A 43 -5.21 1.35 0.86
CA ALA A 43 -4.44 1.29 -0.39
C ALA A 43 -4.01 2.68 -0.85
N GLY A 44 -4.92 3.65 -0.80
CA GLY A 44 -4.65 5.04 -1.16
C GLY A 44 -3.60 5.68 -0.27
N VAL A 45 -3.66 5.44 1.05
CA VAL A 45 -2.64 5.92 2.01
C VAL A 45 -1.27 5.32 1.68
N TYR A 46 -1.18 4.01 1.47
CA TYR A 46 0.09 3.35 1.15
C TYR A 46 0.65 3.79 -0.21
N LEU A 47 -0.22 3.95 -1.20
CA LEU A 47 0.19 4.47 -2.51
C LEU A 47 0.73 5.89 -2.39
N PHE A 48 0.07 6.74 -1.60
CA PHE A 48 0.50 8.12 -1.39
C PHE A 48 1.86 8.18 -0.68
N LEU A 49 2.06 7.39 0.37
CA LEU A 49 3.35 7.27 1.06
C LEU A 49 4.44 6.78 0.11
N ALA A 50 4.18 5.72 -0.67
CA ALA A 50 5.15 5.16 -1.59
C ALA A 50 5.55 6.15 -2.67
N ILE A 51 4.59 6.89 -3.23
CA ILE A 51 4.84 7.93 -4.22
C ILE A 51 5.70 9.04 -3.63
N MET A 52 5.36 9.52 -2.43
CA MET A 52 6.12 10.58 -1.75
C MET A 52 7.57 10.14 -1.47
N GLN A 53 7.75 8.92 -0.96
CA GLN A 53 9.07 8.34 -0.72
C GLN A 53 9.87 8.15 -2.02
N LEU A 54 9.23 7.70 -3.10
CA LEU A 54 9.88 7.45 -4.38
C LEU A 54 10.32 8.76 -5.06
N PHE A 55 9.50 9.82 -4.99
CA PHE A 55 9.86 11.13 -5.53
C PHE A 55 11.05 11.75 -4.82
N THR A 56 11.21 11.48 -3.53
CA THR A 56 12.31 12.03 -2.73
C THR A 56 13.34 10.96 -2.34
N TYR A 57 13.55 9.96 -3.19
CA TYR A 57 14.41 8.81 -2.90
C TYR A 57 15.81 9.22 -2.43
N GLU A 58 16.44 10.22 -3.06
CA GLU A 58 17.77 10.69 -2.66
C GLU A 58 17.79 11.23 -1.23
N GLN A 59 16.83 12.08 -0.87
CA GLN A 59 16.74 12.62 0.49
C GLN A 59 16.29 11.54 1.48
N PHE A 60 15.47 10.58 1.05
CA PHE A 60 15.04 9.48 1.90
C PHE A 60 16.21 8.55 2.27
N ALA A 61 17.15 8.34 1.35
CA ALA A 61 18.39 7.62 1.64
C ALA A 61 19.24 8.35 2.69
N ASP A 62 19.31 9.68 2.64
CA ASP A 62 20.00 10.48 3.66
C ASP A 62 19.26 10.49 5.01
N ILE A 63 17.93 10.60 5.00
CA ILE A 63 17.10 10.55 6.21
C ILE A 63 17.25 9.19 6.92
N THR A 64 17.19 8.09 6.17
CA THR A 64 17.38 6.75 6.74
C THR A 64 18.80 6.52 7.24
N ALA A 65 19.81 7.18 6.65
CA ALA A 65 21.18 7.17 7.16
C ALA A 65 21.31 7.97 8.47
N ALA A 66 20.53 9.05 8.62
CA ALA A 66 20.49 9.87 9.83
C ALA A 66 19.84 9.16 11.04
N TYR A 67 19.13 8.04 10.83
CA TYR A 67 18.54 7.25 11.91
C TYR A 67 19.55 6.56 12.83
N GLY A 68 20.83 6.47 12.43
CA GLY A 68 21.86 5.89 13.28
C GLY A 68 21.62 4.42 13.64
N LEU A 69 20.93 3.66 12.80
CA LEU A 69 20.65 2.24 13.02
C LEU A 69 21.95 1.41 13.09
N ALA A 70 21.95 0.40 13.96
CA ALA A 70 23.07 -0.55 14.09
C ALA A 70 23.29 -1.28 12.76
N GLY A 71 24.37 -0.92 12.05
CA GLY A 71 24.67 -1.37 10.68
C GLY A 71 25.01 -0.23 9.70
N GLY A 72 24.83 1.03 10.11
CA GLY A 72 25.34 2.19 9.38
C GLY A 72 24.68 2.40 8.01
N LYS A 73 25.45 2.91 7.03
CA LYS A 73 24.95 3.31 5.71
C LYS A 73 24.31 2.17 4.91
N ILE A 74 24.81 0.94 5.06
CA ILE A 74 24.30 -0.22 4.29
C ILE A 74 22.87 -0.56 4.72
N THR A 75 22.63 -0.64 6.03
CA THR A 75 21.29 -0.91 6.57
C THR A 75 20.32 0.20 6.19
N ALA A 76 20.76 1.46 6.20
CA ALA A 76 19.96 2.60 5.76
C ALA A 76 19.54 2.49 4.29
N THR A 77 20.48 2.20 3.37
CA THR A 77 20.18 2.06 1.94
C THR A 77 19.24 0.88 1.66
N VAL A 78 19.47 -0.27 2.29
CA VAL A 78 18.58 -1.44 2.15
C VAL A 78 17.18 -1.11 2.66
N LEU A 79 17.08 -0.40 3.79
CA LEU A 79 15.81 0.01 4.37
C LEU A 79 15.08 1.00 3.44
N ALA A 80 15.78 2.01 2.93
CA ALA A 80 15.23 3.01 2.01
C ALA A 80 14.66 2.41 0.72
N PHE A 81 15.24 1.31 0.22
CA PHE A 81 14.72 0.59 -0.93
C PHE A 81 13.57 -0.36 -0.56
N SER A 82 13.69 -1.05 0.57
CA SER A 82 12.72 -2.07 0.98
C SER A 82 11.36 -1.48 1.38
N ILE A 83 11.32 -0.33 2.05
CA ILE A 83 10.06 0.27 2.53
C ILE A 83 9.11 0.60 1.37
N PRO A 84 9.50 1.39 0.35
CA PRO A 84 8.63 1.70 -0.78
C PRO A 84 8.27 0.45 -1.58
N LEU A 85 9.19 -0.52 -1.70
CA LEU A 85 8.92 -1.77 -2.40
C LEU A 85 7.84 -2.59 -1.69
N LEU A 86 7.92 -2.69 -0.36
CA LEU A 86 6.90 -3.35 0.45
C LEU A 86 5.54 -2.64 0.36
N GLU A 87 5.53 -1.30 0.35
CA GLU A 87 4.32 -0.51 0.15
C GLU A 87 3.68 -0.79 -1.21
N VAL A 88 4.46 -0.84 -2.29
CA VAL A 88 3.96 -1.18 -3.63
C VAL A 88 3.45 -2.62 -3.71
N LEU A 89 4.15 -3.57 -3.09
CA LEU A 89 3.74 -4.98 -3.04
C LEU A 89 2.46 -5.21 -2.22
N SER A 90 2.12 -4.30 -1.30
CA SER A 90 0.91 -4.35 -0.50
C SER A 90 -0.37 -3.94 -1.28
N LEU A 91 -0.22 -3.13 -2.33
CA LEU A 91 -1.31 -2.62 -3.16
C LEU A 91 -2.22 -3.71 -3.75
N PRO A 92 -1.73 -4.76 -4.42
CA PRO A 92 -2.62 -5.77 -5.02
C PRO A 92 -3.52 -6.48 -4.00
N PHE A 93 -3.08 -6.60 -2.73
CA PHE A 93 -3.92 -7.11 -1.64
C PHE A 93 -4.99 -6.10 -1.23
N LEU A 94 -4.60 -4.84 -1.01
CA LEU A 94 -5.50 -3.78 -0.55
C LEU A 94 -6.57 -3.42 -1.60
N LEU A 95 -6.22 -3.47 -2.88
CA LEU A 95 -7.16 -3.29 -3.99
C LEU A 95 -8.03 -4.54 -4.28
N SER A 96 -7.92 -5.62 -3.50
CA SER A 96 -8.65 -6.89 -3.69
C SER A 96 -8.62 -7.38 -5.14
N MET A 97 -7.49 -7.19 -5.80
CA MET A 97 -7.32 -7.54 -7.20
C MET A 97 -7.32 -9.07 -7.34
N LYS A 98 -7.87 -9.61 -8.44
CA LYS A 98 -7.91 -11.05 -8.70
C LYS A 98 -6.49 -11.61 -8.97
N LEU A 99 -5.70 -11.83 -7.93
CA LEU A 99 -4.42 -12.52 -8.01
C LEU A 99 -4.52 -13.97 -7.51
N ALA A 100 -3.59 -14.82 -7.95
CA ALA A 100 -3.46 -16.18 -7.44
C ALA A 100 -3.17 -16.18 -5.92
N TYR A 101 -3.63 -17.22 -5.22
CA TYR A 101 -3.59 -17.33 -3.75
C TYR A 101 -2.20 -17.03 -3.13
N ARG A 102 -1.12 -17.49 -3.78
CA ARG A 102 0.26 -17.27 -3.32
C ARG A 102 0.63 -15.79 -3.31
N TRP A 103 0.25 -15.05 -4.35
CA TRP A 103 0.48 -13.61 -4.45
C TRP A 103 -0.40 -12.82 -3.48
N TRP A 104 -1.64 -13.28 -3.24
CA TRP A 104 -2.51 -12.68 -2.22
C TRP A 104 -1.93 -12.82 -0.81
N ALA A 105 -1.37 -13.98 -0.47
CA ALA A 105 -0.71 -14.21 0.82
C ALA A 105 0.57 -13.36 0.97
N VAL A 106 1.41 -13.29 -0.06
CA VAL A 106 2.64 -12.46 -0.05
C VAL A 106 2.29 -10.99 0.16
N SER A 107 1.30 -10.47 -0.57
CA SER A 107 0.89 -9.07 -0.43
C SER A 107 0.24 -8.78 0.92
N ARG A 108 -0.50 -9.73 1.52
CA ARG A 108 -1.01 -9.60 2.90
C ARG A 108 0.12 -9.50 3.92
N VAL A 109 1.13 -10.35 3.78
CA VAL A 109 2.32 -10.32 4.65
C VAL A 109 3.09 -9.01 4.44
N ALA A 110 3.21 -8.53 3.21
CA ALA A 110 3.84 -7.25 2.90
C ALA A 110 3.12 -6.07 3.57
N THR A 111 1.78 -5.99 3.49
CA THR A 111 1.00 -4.93 4.16
C THR A 111 1.26 -4.87 5.67
N LEU A 112 1.29 -6.05 6.31
CA LEU A 112 1.53 -6.18 7.75
C LEU A 112 2.99 -5.85 8.09
N ALA A 113 3.94 -6.35 7.29
CA ALA A 113 5.36 -6.08 7.46
C ALA A 113 5.66 -4.58 7.36
N THR A 114 5.10 -3.87 6.37
CA THR A 114 5.25 -2.41 6.25
C THR A 114 4.82 -1.69 7.51
N ALA A 115 3.61 -1.99 8.03
CA ALA A 115 3.09 -1.31 9.22
C ALA A 115 3.93 -1.61 10.47
N ILE A 116 4.41 -2.86 10.60
CA ILE A 116 5.28 -3.26 11.71
C ILE A 116 6.65 -2.59 11.62
N VAL A 117 7.27 -2.54 10.43
CA VAL A 117 8.55 -1.87 10.20
C VAL A 117 8.44 -0.39 10.57
N TRP A 118 7.38 0.28 10.12
CA TRP A 118 7.13 1.68 10.48
C TRP A 118 6.94 1.89 11.98
N LEU A 119 6.15 1.03 12.65
CA LEU A 119 5.95 1.09 14.09
C LEU A 119 7.26 0.85 14.87
N PHE A 120 8.07 -0.10 14.41
CA PHE A 120 9.36 -0.43 15.01
C PHE A 120 10.35 0.73 14.88
N LEU A 121 10.43 1.34 13.69
CA LEU A 121 11.24 2.54 13.46
C LEU A 121 10.77 3.70 14.34
N ALA A 122 9.45 3.94 14.40
CA ALA A 122 8.89 5.00 15.24
C ALA A 122 9.25 4.80 16.72
N LEU A 123 9.20 3.56 17.22
CA LEU A 123 9.58 3.22 18.59
C LEU A 123 11.08 3.41 18.85
N ILE A 124 11.95 2.87 17.97
CA ILE A 124 13.40 3.01 18.12
C ILE A 124 13.81 4.47 18.12
N LEU A 125 13.32 5.26 17.16
CA LEU A 125 13.68 6.67 17.02
C LEU A 125 13.19 7.50 18.22
N ASN A 126 12.01 7.17 18.78
CA ASN A 126 11.52 7.79 20.01
C ASN A 126 12.34 7.39 21.25
N ILE A 127 12.74 6.12 21.37
CA ILE A 127 13.57 5.63 22.49
C ILE A 127 14.97 6.26 22.45
N GLN A 128 15.53 6.45 21.26
CA GLN A 128 16.83 7.13 21.07
C GLN A 128 16.76 8.63 21.35
N GLY A 129 15.56 9.22 21.46
CA GLY A 129 15.39 10.66 21.67
C GLY A 129 15.90 11.51 20.49
N ASN A 130 15.97 10.95 19.29
CA ASN A 130 16.43 11.63 18.07
C ASN A 130 15.32 12.51 17.49
N TYR A 131 14.86 13.51 18.25
CA TYR A 131 13.79 14.43 17.86
C TYR A 131 14.19 15.43 16.77
N THR A 132 15.48 15.53 16.47
CA THR A 132 16.02 16.31 15.35
C THR A 132 16.09 15.50 14.06
N ALA A 133 15.90 14.18 14.12
CA ALA A 133 15.83 13.35 12.93
C ALA A 133 14.47 13.53 12.28
N GLU A 134 14.45 13.54 10.95
CA GLU A 134 13.22 13.59 10.17
C GLU A 134 12.51 12.24 10.23
N SER A 135 11.18 12.21 10.26
CA SER A 135 10.43 10.95 10.38
C SER A 135 10.53 10.03 9.16
N GLY A 136 10.93 10.58 8.00
CA GLY A 136 11.03 9.89 6.71
C GLY A 136 9.73 9.26 6.20
N LEU A 137 8.62 9.41 6.92
CA LEU A 137 7.32 8.81 6.61
C LEU A 137 6.83 9.22 5.22
N PHE A 138 7.06 10.49 4.85
CA PHE A 138 6.73 11.07 3.56
C PHE A 138 7.96 11.25 2.66
N GLY A 139 9.02 10.46 2.88
CA GLY A 139 10.33 10.69 2.27
C GLY A 139 10.93 12.00 2.78
N GLY A 140 11.57 12.75 1.88
CA GLY A 140 12.04 14.13 2.13
C GLY A 140 11.05 15.21 1.72
N THR A 141 9.84 14.86 1.25
CA THR A 141 8.85 15.88 0.80
C THR A 141 8.27 16.65 1.98
N LEU A 142 8.00 15.98 3.11
CA LEU A 142 7.57 16.62 4.34
C LEU A 142 8.59 16.31 5.43
N LEU A 143 9.38 17.34 5.77
CA LEU A 143 10.31 17.34 6.90
C LEU A 143 9.49 17.48 8.17
N LEU A 144 9.03 16.33 8.69
CA LEU A 144 8.34 16.25 9.96
C LEU A 144 9.29 15.59 10.97
N PRO A 145 9.66 16.28 12.05
CA PRO A 145 10.56 15.71 13.05
C PRO A 145 9.94 14.46 13.66
N VAL A 146 10.78 13.48 13.96
CA VAL A 146 10.41 12.30 14.73
C VAL A 146 9.81 12.76 16.04
N GLY A 147 8.64 12.22 16.38
CA GLY A 147 8.01 12.46 17.67
C GLY A 147 6.96 11.42 18.00
N THR A 148 6.27 11.64 19.12
CA THR A 148 5.22 10.74 19.62
C THR A 148 4.06 10.60 18.63
N TRP A 149 3.81 11.63 17.81
CA TRP A 149 2.81 11.59 16.74
C TRP A 149 3.06 10.46 15.74
N MET A 150 4.33 10.15 15.46
CA MET A 150 4.72 9.09 14.53
C MET A 150 4.35 7.71 15.08
N VAL A 151 4.54 7.48 16.39
CA VAL A 151 4.14 6.23 17.07
C VAL A 151 2.61 6.09 17.05
N LEU A 152 1.88 7.17 17.30
CA LEU A 152 0.41 7.15 17.24
C LEU A 152 -0.10 6.86 15.83
N PHE A 153 0.48 7.51 14.81
CA PHE A 153 0.10 7.31 13.42
C PHE A 153 0.41 5.89 12.92
N THR A 154 1.62 5.39 13.20
CA THR A 154 2.03 4.04 12.80
C THR A 154 1.29 2.96 13.60
N GLY A 155 0.97 3.21 14.86
CA GLY A 155 0.08 2.37 15.66
C GLY A 155 -1.34 2.32 15.09
N LEU A 156 -1.89 3.46 14.67
CA LEU A 156 -3.19 3.52 13.99
C LEU A 156 -3.15 2.76 12.66
N LEU A 157 -2.07 2.87 11.90
CA LEU A 157 -1.86 2.10 10.67
C LEU A 157 -1.88 0.60 10.94
N VAL A 158 -1.16 0.12 11.95
CA VAL A 158 -1.18 -1.31 12.34
C VAL A 158 -2.61 -1.74 12.69
N CYS A 159 -3.35 -0.96 13.49
CA CYS A 159 -4.74 -1.25 13.81
C CYS A 159 -5.62 -1.31 12.56
N ALA A 160 -5.50 -0.35 11.66
CA ALA A 160 -6.25 -0.31 10.40
C ALA A 160 -5.95 -1.54 9.53
N VAL A 161 -4.68 -1.93 9.42
CA VAL A 161 -4.26 -3.14 8.70
C VAL A 161 -4.86 -4.39 9.33
N VAL A 162 -4.82 -4.52 10.66
CA VAL A 162 -5.40 -5.67 11.37
C VAL A 162 -6.91 -5.75 11.16
N ILE A 163 -7.62 -4.62 11.20
CA ILE A 163 -9.06 -4.56 10.93
C ILE A 163 -9.35 -5.00 9.49
N VAL A 164 -8.64 -4.43 8.51
CA VAL A 164 -8.81 -4.78 7.09
C VAL A 164 -8.52 -6.26 6.84
N ILE A 165 -7.47 -6.82 7.46
CA ILE A 165 -7.12 -8.23 7.37
C ILE A 165 -8.20 -9.13 8.00
N ARG A 166 -8.84 -8.70 9.09
CA ARG A 166 -9.91 -9.46 9.76
C ARG A 166 -11.23 -9.41 8.99
N GLU A 167 -11.53 -8.27 8.37
CA GLU A 167 -12.78 -8.04 7.65
C GLU A 167 -12.77 -8.53 6.21
N LEU A 168 -11.60 -8.65 5.59
CA LEU A 168 -11.47 -9.30 4.29
C LEU A 168 -11.80 -10.79 4.44
N PRO A 169 -12.93 -11.28 3.87
CA PRO A 169 -13.30 -12.67 4.00
C PRO A 169 -12.17 -13.53 3.41
N HIS A 170 -11.73 -14.52 4.20
CA HIS A 170 -10.82 -15.55 3.72
C HIS A 170 -11.48 -16.15 2.48
N ARG A 171 -10.93 -15.91 1.30
CA ARG A 171 -11.47 -16.50 0.08
C ARG A 171 -11.12 -17.98 0.14
N SER A 172 -11.93 -18.77 0.85
CA SER A 172 -11.82 -20.21 0.84
C SER A 172 -11.94 -20.60 -0.63
N THR A 173 -10.88 -21.15 -1.17
CA THR A 173 -10.93 -21.86 -2.44
C THR A 173 -12.02 -22.90 -2.31
N SER A 174 -13.21 -22.59 -2.82
CA SER A 174 -14.14 -23.63 -3.24
C SER A 174 -13.51 -24.29 -4.45
N SER A 175 -12.55 -25.18 -4.20
CA SER A 175 -12.10 -26.21 -5.12
C SER A 175 -12.76 -27.53 -4.71
N ARG A 176 -14.07 -27.50 -4.46
CA ARG A 176 -14.90 -28.69 -4.28
C ARG A 176 -16.02 -28.60 -5.31
N GLY A 177 -15.82 -29.25 -6.45
CA GLY A 177 -16.85 -29.35 -7.50
C GLY A 177 -16.32 -29.41 -8.92
N SER A 178 -15.41 -30.35 -9.21
CA SER A 178 -15.45 -31.14 -10.46
C SER A 178 -14.40 -32.26 -10.37
N ARG A 179 -14.60 -33.17 -9.42
CA ARG A 179 -14.32 -34.60 -9.65
C ARG A 179 -15.71 -35.22 -9.74
N GLU A 180 -15.88 -36.12 -10.72
CA GLU A 180 -17.13 -36.78 -11.14
C GLU A 180 -17.97 -35.87 -12.06
N GLN A 181 -18.15 -36.12 -13.36
CA GLN A 181 -18.19 -37.38 -14.13
C GLN A 181 -17.47 -37.24 -15.48
#